data_AF-A0A194XHI0-F1
#
_entry.id   AF-A0A194XHI0-F1
#
_cell.length_a   1.000
_cell.length_b   1.000
_cell.length_c   1.000
_cell.angle_alpha   90.00
_cell.angle_beta   90.00
_cell.angle_gamma   90.00
#
_symmetry.space_group_name_H-M   'P 1'
#
loop_
_entity.id
_entity.type
_entity.pdbx_description
1 polymer ?
#
loop_
_entity_poly.entity_id
_entity_poly.type
_entity_poly.pdbx_seq_one_letter_code
_entity_poly.pdbx_strand_id
1 'polypeptide(L)'
;MTTLRIAVQPGPKARAGVAIYPPVAARLLSETNIFEELSGIYAVATLVHESGDSLYGRLGGRVSDSAHPLPASTSSSSSNSSSGTDRAYFYFPDLVIPEPGRYCIRVSLMQMDYSSNEAPKGAAVVRDYDDSRWIDVGDRPSATSKPNHKEQRFLRKLEKDGQEIPSSP
;
A
#
# COMPACT_ATOMS: atom_id res chain seq x y z
N MET A 1 2.34 -18.99 2.39
CA MET A 1 1.31 -18.14 1.75
C MET A 1 1.75 -16.68 1.88
N THR A 2 1.61 -15.88 0.82
CA THR A 2 1.89 -14.44 0.87
C THR A 2 0.63 -13.66 1.20
N THR A 3 0.71 -12.68 2.09
CA THR A 3 -0.42 -11.84 2.49
C THR A 3 -0.02 -10.37 2.42
N LEU A 4 -0.82 -9.56 1.73
CA LEU A 4 -0.65 -8.13 1.66
C LEU A 4 -1.39 -7.46 2.82
N ARG A 5 -0.74 -6.49 3.48
CA ARG A 5 -1.38 -5.67 4.52
C ARG A 5 -0.99 -4.21 4.42
N ILE A 6 -1.92 -3.30 4.64
CA ILE A 6 -1.60 -1.87 4.79
C ILE A 6 -0.87 -1.65 6.11
N ALA A 7 0.32 -1.07 6.02
CA ALA A 7 1.20 -0.76 7.14
C ALA A 7 1.05 0.69 7.62
N VAL A 8 0.69 1.61 6.73
CA VAL A 8 0.42 3.02 7.05
C VAL A 8 -0.92 3.43 6.47
N GLN A 9 -1.85 3.82 7.34
CA GLN A 9 -3.20 4.19 6.95
C GLN A 9 -3.28 5.70 6.60
N PRO A 10 -3.98 6.07 5.52
CA PRO A 10 -4.24 7.47 5.17
C PRO A 10 -5.10 8.14 6.23
N GLY A 11 -5.10 9.46 6.40
CA GLY A 11 -5.99 10.15 7.36
C GLY A 11 -7.48 9.81 7.18
N PRO A 12 -8.35 9.89 8.22
CA PRO A 12 -9.79 9.70 8.03
C PRO A 12 -10.44 10.85 7.25
N LYS A 13 -9.71 11.95 7.06
CA LYS A 13 -10.13 13.11 6.28
C LYS A 13 -8.99 13.53 5.36
N ALA A 14 -9.34 13.95 4.15
CA ALA A 14 -8.39 14.51 3.19
C ALA A 14 -9.04 15.66 2.42
N ARG A 15 -8.20 16.44 1.73
CA ARG A 15 -8.65 17.50 0.85
C ARG A 15 -8.57 17.06 -0.60
N ALA A 16 -9.62 17.34 -1.37
CA ALA A 16 -9.65 17.08 -2.80
C ALA A 16 -8.48 17.79 -3.51
N GLY A 17 -7.79 17.07 -4.40
CA GLY A 17 -6.66 17.59 -5.17
C GLY A 17 -5.35 17.76 -4.38
N VAL A 18 -5.29 17.35 -3.11
CA VAL A 18 -4.08 17.38 -2.28
C VAL A 18 -3.60 15.96 -1.98
N ALA A 19 -2.28 15.79 -1.86
CA ALA A 19 -1.69 14.51 -1.48
C ALA A 19 -2.22 14.05 -0.11
N ILE A 20 -2.61 12.78 -0.05
CA ILE A 20 -3.17 12.16 1.13
C ILE A 20 -2.07 12.00 2.18
N TYR A 21 -2.37 12.41 3.41
CA TYR A 21 -1.46 12.28 4.53
C TYR A 21 -2.17 11.65 5.76
N PRO A 22 -1.55 10.67 6.45
CA PRO A 22 -0.26 10.02 6.16
C PRO A 22 -0.21 9.31 4.79
N PRO A 23 0.99 9.14 4.20
CA PRO A 23 1.13 8.43 2.94
C PRO A 23 0.77 6.95 3.10
N VAL A 24 0.29 6.31 2.03
CA VAL A 24 -0.07 4.89 2.09
C VAL A 24 1.18 4.05 1.89
N ALA A 25 1.35 3.06 2.77
CA ALA A 25 2.37 2.04 2.60
C ALA A 25 1.78 0.67 2.92
N ALA A 26 2.17 -0.34 2.16
CA ALA A 26 1.77 -1.72 2.36
C ALA A 26 3.00 -2.60 2.63
N ARG A 27 2.79 -3.74 3.26
CA ARG A 27 3.79 -4.76 3.54
C ARG A 27 3.31 -6.11 3.06
N LEU A 28 4.26 -6.89 2.55
CA LEU A 28 4.04 -8.26 2.12
C LEU A 28 4.58 -9.20 3.20
N LEU A 29 3.69 -9.98 3.81
CA LEU A 29 4.04 -11.01 4.78
C LEU A 29 4.16 -12.35 4.08
N SER A 30 5.19 -13.12 4.39
CA SER A 30 5.29 -14.51 3.96
C SER A 30 6.04 -15.35 4.99
N GLU A 31 5.61 -16.59 5.14
CA GLU A 31 6.30 -17.62 5.92
C GLU A 31 7.59 -18.06 5.23
N THR A 32 7.56 -18.15 3.89
CA THR A 32 8.71 -18.54 3.07
C THR A 32 9.55 -17.33 2.67
N ASN A 33 10.78 -17.62 2.27
CA ASN A 33 11.59 -16.65 1.56
C ASN A 33 11.04 -16.49 0.13
N ILE A 34 10.76 -15.26 -0.28
CA ILE A 34 10.16 -14.92 -1.58
C ILE A 34 11.03 -13.93 -2.37
N PHE A 35 12.30 -13.71 -1.98
CA PHE A 35 13.16 -12.68 -2.60
C PHE A 35 13.32 -12.85 -4.12
N GLU A 36 13.37 -14.10 -4.60
CA GLU A 36 13.45 -14.40 -6.04
C GLU A 36 12.15 -14.08 -6.79
N GLU A 37 11.01 -14.08 -6.10
CA GLU A 37 9.70 -13.81 -6.68
C GLU A 37 9.37 -12.31 -6.69
N LEU A 38 10.05 -11.49 -5.87
CA LEU A 38 9.75 -10.06 -5.72
C LEU A 38 9.87 -9.28 -7.04
N SER A 39 10.78 -9.68 -7.94
CA SER A 39 10.93 -9.02 -9.25
C SER A 39 9.71 -9.21 -10.17
N GLY A 40 8.89 -10.23 -9.92
CA GLY A 40 7.65 -10.49 -10.67
C GLY A 40 6.42 -9.89 -10.01
N ILE A 41 6.56 -9.19 -8.88
CA ILE A 41 5.46 -8.71 -8.05
C ILE A 41 5.52 -7.18 -7.94
N TYR A 42 4.36 -6.55 -8.08
CA TYR A 42 4.17 -5.12 -7.87
C TYR A 42 2.82 -4.88 -7.21
N ALA A 43 2.66 -3.72 -6.58
CA ALA A 43 1.38 -3.32 -5.99
C ALA A 43 0.76 -2.18 -6.78
N VAL A 44 -0.56 -2.18 -6.86
CA VAL A 44 -1.35 -1.11 -7.48
C VAL A 44 -2.36 -0.58 -6.47
N ALA A 45 -2.33 0.72 -6.22
CA ALA A 45 -3.33 1.43 -5.45
C ALA A 45 -4.49 1.85 -6.36
N THR A 46 -5.71 1.49 -5.98
CA THR A 46 -6.94 1.90 -6.64
C THR A 46 -7.88 2.57 -5.66
N LEU A 47 -8.71 3.48 -6.16
CA LEU A 47 -9.71 4.17 -5.38
C LEU A 47 -11.01 3.37 -5.39
N VAL A 48 -11.60 3.13 -4.23
CA VAL A 48 -12.90 2.45 -4.08
C VAL A 48 -13.89 3.43 -3.46
N HIS A 49 -15.02 3.65 -4.13
CA HIS A 49 -16.08 4.51 -3.65
C HIS A 49 -16.97 3.78 -2.62
N GLU A 50 -17.69 4.53 -1.78
CA GLU A 50 -18.62 3.94 -0.79
C GLU A 50 -19.74 3.09 -1.40
N SER A 51 -20.06 3.27 -2.69
CA SER A 51 -20.96 2.39 -3.45
C SER A 51 -20.40 0.99 -3.70
N GLY A 52 -19.10 0.78 -3.48
CA GLY A 52 -18.36 -0.43 -3.81
C GLY A 52 -17.65 -0.39 -5.17
N ASP A 53 -17.84 0.69 -5.94
CA ASP A 53 -17.24 0.81 -7.26
C ASP A 53 -15.73 1.07 -7.19
N SER A 54 -14.96 0.27 -7.95
CA SER A 54 -13.53 0.52 -8.17
C SER A 54 -13.34 1.58 -9.25
N LEU A 55 -12.84 2.75 -8.88
CA LEU A 55 -12.66 3.91 -9.74
C LEU A 55 -11.27 3.91 -10.36
N TYR A 56 -11.12 3.20 -11.47
CA TYR A 56 -9.86 3.16 -12.24
C TYR A 56 -9.50 4.53 -12.83
N GLY A 57 -8.22 4.89 -12.73
CA GLY A 57 -7.70 6.16 -13.28
C GLY A 57 -8.16 7.43 -12.54
N ARG A 58 -8.86 7.29 -11.41
CA ARG A 58 -9.32 8.43 -10.60
C ARG A 58 -8.41 8.75 -9.41
N LEU A 59 -7.40 7.93 -9.15
CA LEU A 59 -6.37 8.21 -8.16
C LEU A 59 -5.16 8.83 -8.87
N GLY A 60 -4.73 10.02 -8.43
CA GLY A 60 -3.54 10.70 -8.92
C GLY A 60 -2.28 10.33 -8.12
N GLY A 61 -1.12 10.78 -8.59
CA GLY A 61 0.19 10.47 -7.99
C GLY A 61 0.75 9.13 -8.42
N ARG A 62 1.69 8.58 -7.64
CA ARG A 62 2.26 7.25 -7.85
C ARG A 62 1.27 6.20 -7.37
N VAL A 63 0.56 5.58 -8.31
CA VAL A 63 -0.46 4.53 -8.03
C VAL A 63 0.07 3.10 -8.14
N SER A 64 1.33 2.92 -8.52
CA SER A 64 1.96 1.60 -8.60
C SER A 64 3.38 1.66 -8.06
N ASP A 65 3.81 0.59 -7.39
CA ASP A 65 5.16 0.46 -6.88
C ASP A 65 5.64 -0.99 -6.95
N SER A 66 6.94 -1.17 -7.16
CA SER A 66 7.59 -2.48 -7.14
C SER A 66 7.83 -2.93 -5.70
N ALA A 67 8.03 -4.24 -5.49
CA ALA A 67 8.35 -4.73 -4.16
C ALA A 67 9.75 -4.28 -3.72
N HIS A 68 9.82 -3.59 -2.58
CA HIS A 68 11.08 -3.24 -1.93
C HIS A 68 11.42 -4.29 -0.87
N PRO A 69 12.52 -5.04 -1.02
CA PRO A 69 12.88 -6.11 -0.10
C PRO A 69 13.09 -5.60 1.33
N LEU A 70 12.48 -6.26 2.31
CA LEU A 70 12.76 -6.01 3.72
C LEU A 70 13.72 -7.07 4.25
N PRO A 71 14.84 -6.69 4.89
CA PRO A 71 15.69 -7.67 5.54
C PRO A 71 14.88 -8.39 6.63
N ALA A 72 15.04 -9.72 6.69
CA ALA A 72 14.49 -10.51 7.77
C ALA A 72 14.98 -9.92 9.08
N SER A 73 14.08 -9.34 9.86
CA SER A 73 14.46 -8.67 11.10
C SER A 73 14.96 -9.75 12.06
N THR A 74 16.24 -9.69 12.45
CA THR A 74 16.86 -10.56 13.46
C THR A 74 16.30 -10.32 14.87
N SER A 75 15.34 -9.41 15.01
CA SER A 75 14.65 -9.13 16.26
C SER A 75 13.53 -10.14 16.50
N SER A 76 13.90 -11.20 17.23
CA SER A 76 13.11 -11.82 18.29
C SER A 76 11.87 -11.00 18.70
N SER A 77 10.69 -11.52 18.38
CA SER A 77 9.45 -11.11 19.04
C SER A 77 8.76 -12.38 19.50
N SER A 78 9.00 -12.69 20.77
CA SER A 78 8.12 -13.49 21.61
C SER A 78 6.68 -12.99 21.49
N SER A 79 5.87 -13.68 20.69
CA SER A 79 4.43 -13.75 20.85
C SER A 79 3.88 -14.82 19.90
N ASN A 80 3.34 -15.88 20.50
CA ASN A 80 2.52 -16.90 19.86
C ASN A 80 1.48 -16.29 18.91
N SER A 81 1.73 -16.35 17.60
CA SER A 81 0.70 -16.67 16.60
C SER A 81 1.35 -16.82 15.22
N SER A 82 0.90 -17.84 14.51
CA SER A 82 1.26 -18.22 13.15
C SER A 82 0.92 -17.14 12.11
N SER A 83 1.76 -16.12 11.95
CA SER A 83 1.61 -15.16 10.85
C SER A 83 2.97 -14.77 10.31
N GLY A 84 3.14 -14.84 8.99
CA GLY A 84 4.43 -14.72 8.29
C GLY A 84 5.24 -13.47 8.63
N THR A 85 6.53 -13.50 8.28
CA THR A 85 7.44 -12.36 8.49
C THR A 85 7.29 -11.32 7.38
N ASP A 86 7.45 -10.03 7.70
CA ASP A 86 7.51 -8.96 6.71
C ASP A 86 8.70 -9.20 5.74
N ARG A 87 8.41 -9.40 4.45
CA ARG A 87 9.40 -9.71 3.40
C ARG A 87 9.65 -8.57 2.43
N ALA A 88 8.65 -7.74 2.18
CA ALA A 88 8.77 -6.59 1.30
C ALA A 88 7.77 -5.49 1.70
N TYR A 89 7.95 -4.30 1.15
CA TYR A 89 6.98 -3.21 1.24
C TYR A 89 6.71 -2.57 -0.13
N PHE A 90 5.62 -1.81 -0.17
CA PHE A 90 5.21 -0.97 -1.29
C PHE A 90 4.85 0.40 -0.75
N TYR A 91 5.18 1.46 -1.48
CA TYR A 91 5.08 2.82 -0.98
C TYR A 91 4.45 3.79 -1.98
N PHE A 92 3.43 4.51 -1.54
CA PHE A 92 2.65 5.45 -2.34
C PHE A 92 2.66 6.83 -1.65
N PRO A 93 3.71 7.64 -1.86
CA PRO A 93 3.95 8.87 -1.09
C PRO A 93 3.00 10.02 -1.43
N ASP A 94 2.45 10.04 -2.64
CA ASP A 94 1.84 11.22 -3.25
C ASP A 94 0.45 10.95 -3.85
N LEU A 95 -0.28 9.98 -3.30
CA LEU A 95 -1.65 9.66 -3.75
C LEU A 95 -2.57 10.87 -3.59
N VAL A 96 -3.30 11.22 -4.65
CA VAL A 96 -4.25 12.34 -4.67
C VAL A 96 -5.64 11.86 -5.05
N ILE A 97 -6.66 12.22 -4.27
CA ILE A 97 -8.07 12.03 -4.66
C ILE A 97 -8.59 13.36 -5.21
N PRO A 98 -8.97 13.45 -6.50
CA PRO A 98 -9.30 14.72 -7.14
C PRO A 98 -10.69 15.25 -6.79
N GLU A 99 -11.64 14.37 -6.46
CA GLU A 99 -13.04 14.71 -6.26
C GLU A 99 -13.47 14.48 -4.80
N PRO A 100 -14.32 15.36 -4.23
CA PRO A 100 -14.94 15.13 -2.93
C PRO A 100 -15.82 13.88 -2.90
N GLY A 101 -15.86 13.21 -1.76
CA GLY A 101 -16.62 11.98 -1.57
C GLY A 101 -16.05 11.11 -0.47
N ARG A 102 -16.60 9.91 -0.31
CA ARG A 102 -16.12 8.95 0.68
C ARG A 102 -15.52 7.73 0.00
N TYR A 103 -14.25 7.48 0.30
CA TYR A 103 -13.46 6.48 -0.42
C TYR A 103 -12.59 5.64 0.51
N CYS A 104 -12.17 4.46 0.07
CA CYS A 104 -11.00 3.79 0.61
C CYS A 104 -10.00 3.50 -0.52
N ILE A 105 -8.74 3.27 -0.14
CA ILE A 105 -7.67 2.93 -1.07
C ILE A 105 -7.46 1.43 -0.97
N ARG A 106 -7.68 0.72 -2.07
CA ARG A 106 -7.35 -0.69 -2.19
C ARG A 106 -5.93 -0.82 -2.73
N VAL A 107 -5.08 -1.55 -2.03
CA VAL A 107 -3.78 -1.95 -2.56
C VAL A 107 -3.90 -3.39 -3.01
N SER A 108 -3.70 -3.63 -4.30
CA SER A 108 -3.76 -4.96 -4.92
C SER A 108 -2.37 -5.46 -5.25
N LEU A 109 -2.04 -6.68 -4.83
CA LEU A 109 -0.82 -7.37 -5.16
C LEU A 109 -0.96 -8.01 -6.55
N MET A 110 -0.18 -7.51 -7.50
CA MET A 110 -0.13 -8.02 -8.87
C MET A 110 1.10 -8.91 -9.04
N GLN A 111 0.93 -10.04 -9.72
CA GLN A 111 2.03 -10.89 -10.14
C GLN A 111 1.97 -11.12 -11.65
N MET A 112 3.10 -10.95 -12.32
CA MET A 112 3.23 -11.30 -13.73
C MET A 112 3.21 -12.83 -13.86
N ASP A 113 2.26 -13.36 -14.62
CA ASP A 113 2.21 -14.78 -14.93
C ASP A 113 2.89 -15.06 -16.27
N TYR A 114 4.06 -15.68 -16.20
CA TYR A 114 4.81 -16.14 -17.38
C TYR A 114 4.60 -17.63 -17.66
N SER A 115 3.74 -18.32 -16.90
CA SER A 115 3.63 -19.78 -16.92
C SER A 115 2.64 -20.34 -17.93
N SER A 116 1.83 -19.51 -18.60
CA SER A 116 0.71 -20.00 -19.42
C SER A 116 0.97 -20.01 -20.93
N ASN A 117 0.72 -21.18 -21.53
CA ASN A 117 0.43 -21.36 -22.95
C ASN A 117 -1.03 -20.96 -23.31
N GLU A 118 -1.86 -20.59 -22.32
CA GLU A 118 -3.32 -20.42 -22.44
C GLU A 118 -3.83 -18.98 -22.18
N ALA A 119 -3.02 -18.09 -21.60
CA ALA A 119 -3.31 -16.65 -21.56
C ALA A 119 -2.43 -15.92 -22.61
N PRO A 120 -2.80 -14.72 -23.10
CA PRO A 120 -1.83 -13.90 -23.83
C PRO A 120 -0.61 -13.72 -22.91
N LYS A 121 0.56 -14.19 -23.37
CA LYS A 121 1.81 -14.13 -22.61
C LYS A 121 1.98 -12.75 -21.97
N GLY A 122 2.15 -12.71 -20.64
CA GLY A 122 2.35 -11.47 -19.88
C GLY A 122 1.10 -10.87 -19.22
N ALA A 123 0.04 -11.64 -19.00
CA ALA A 123 -1.08 -11.19 -18.18
C ALA A 123 -0.70 -11.08 -16.69
N ALA A 124 -1.07 -9.98 -16.04
CA ALA A 124 -0.92 -9.81 -14.60
C ALA A 124 -2.14 -10.35 -13.86
N VAL A 125 -1.92 -11.11 -12.79
CA VAL A 125 -2.99 -11.65 -11.93
C VAL A 125 -2.97 -10.97 -10.57
N VAL A 126 -4.16 -10.70 -10.03
CA VAL A 126 -4.31 -10.23 -8.64
C VAL A 126 -4.16 -11.44 -7.71
N ARG A 127 -3.17 -11.40 -6.81
CA ARG A 127 -2.91 -12.47 -5.83
C ARG A 127 -3.58 -12.23 -4.49
N ASP A 128 -3.61 -10.98 -4.05
CA ASP A 128 -4.19 -10.56 -2.78
C ASP A 128 -4.51 -9.06 -2.85
N TYR A 129 -5.32 -8.56 -1.92
CA TYR A 129 -5.54 -7.12 -1.74
C TYR A 129 -5.87 -6.79 -0.29
N ASP A 130 -5.62 -5.55 0.11
CA ASP A 130 -6.03 -5.02 1.41
C ASP A 130 -6.56 -3.60 1.23
N ASP A 131 -7.63 -3.27 1.96
CA ASP A 131 -8.31 -1.99 1.87
C ASP A 131 -7.93 -1.08 3.04
N SER A 132 -7.74 0.21 2.76
CA SER A 132 -7.50 1.20 3.80
C SER A 132 -8.76 1.46 4.61
N ARG A 133 -8.61 2.20 5.71
CA ARG A 133 -9.77 2.86 6.33
C ARG A 133 -10.42 3.82 5.34
N TRP A 134 -11.72 4.05 5.55
CA TRP A 134 -12.48 5.07 4.82
C TRP A 134 -11.93 6.47 5.10
N ILE A 135 -11.93 7.29 4.05
CA ILE A 135 -11.45 8.67 3.98
C ILE A 135 -12.62 9.54 3.53
N ASP A 136 -12.94 10.56 4.32
CA ASP A 136 -13.87 11.61 3.92
C ASP A 136 -13.10 12.73 3.20
N VAL A 137 -13.30 12.87 1.90
CA VAL A 137 -12.64 13.86 1.05
C VAL A 137 -13.55 15.06 0.83
N GLY A 138 -13.08 16.26 1.15
CA GLY A 138 -13.81 17.51 0.94
C GLY A 138 -12.96 18.61 0.32
N ASP A 139 -13.59 19.73 -0.05
CA ASP A 139 -12.89 20.87 -0.69
C ASP A 139 -12.11 21.74 0.31
N ARG A 140 -12.53 21.73 1.57
CA ARG A 140 -11.98 22.57 2.64
C ARG A 140 -10.73 21.95 3.26
N PRO A 141 -9.84 22.77 3.85
CA PRO A 141 -8.71 22.28 4.62
C PRO A 141 -9.20 21.36 5.75
N SER A 142 -8.76 20.11 5.71
CA SER A 142 -9.00 19.12 6.75
C SER A 142 -7.80 19.04 7.69
N ALA A 143 -8.04 18.90 8.99
CA ALA A 143 -6.96 18.60 9.92
C ALA A 143 -6.25 17.30 9.51
N THR A 144 -4.95 17.37 9.32
CA THR A 144 -4.14 16.22 8.94
C THR A 144 -4.02 15.28 10.13
N SER A 145 -4.15 13.97 9.86
CA SER A 145 -3.98 12.96 10.87
C SER A 145 -2.49 12.65 11.01
N LYS A 146 -2.02 12.47 12.26
CA LYS A 146 -0.66 12.00 12.51
C LYS A 146 -0.64 10.47 12.46
N PRO A 147 0.38 9.86 11.83
CA PRO A 147 0.54 8.41 11.89
C PRO A 147 0.72 7.96 13.35
N ASN A 148 0.19 6.80 13.71
CA ASN A 148 0.36 6.22 15.03
C ASN A 148 1.81 5.69 15.24
N HIS A 149 2.15 5.25 16.46
CA HIS A 149 3.52 4.82 16.76
C HIS A 149 4.04 3.67 15.88
N LYS A 150 3.18 2.72 15.50
CA LYS A 150 3.55 1.60 14.61
C LYS A 150 3.80 2.10 13.18
N GLU A 151 2.92 2.97 12.69
CA GLU A 151 3.03 3.59 11.38
C GLU A 151 4.28 4.47 11.28
N GLN A 152 4.57 5.30 12.30
CA GLN A 152 5.80 6.09 12.36
C GLN A 152 7.06 5.23 12.41
N ARG A 153 7.03 4.09 13.13
CA ARG A 153 8.15 3.14 13.11
C ARG A 153 8.35 2.56 11.72
N PHE A 154 7.27 2.28 10.99
CA PHE A 154 7.35 1.81 9.62
C PHE A 154 7.89 2.90 8.67
N LEU A 155 7.37 4.12 8.73
CA LEU A 155 7.87 5.25 7.93
C LEU A 155 9.37 5.52 8.17
N ARG A 156 9.84 5.43 9.42
CA ARG A 156 11.30 5.51 9.71
C ARG A 156 12.11 4.36 9.12
N LYS A 157 11.50 3.20 8.91
CA LYS A 157 12.16 2.08 8.23
C LYS A 157 12.33 2.39 6.74
N LEU A 158 11.28 2.94 6.12
CA LEU A 158 11.27 3.39 4.72
C LEU A 158 12.29 4.52 4.50
N GLU A 159 12.32 5.50 5.40
CA GLU A 159 13.30 6.60 5.37
C GLU A 159 14.75 6.09 5.42
N LYS A 160 15.05 5.12 6.29
CA LYS A 160 16.37 4.47 6.36
C LYS A 160 16.72 3.67 5.12
N ASP A 161 15.72 3.22 4.37
CA ASP A 161 15.86 2.52 3.09
C ASP A 161 16.00 3.49 1.91
N GLY A 162 16.02 4.81 2.19
CA GLY A 162 16.21 5.86 1.19
C GLY A 162 14.91 6.42 0.60
N GLN A 163 13.75 6.05 1.13
CA GLN A 163 12.47 6.62 0.71
C GLN A 163 12.28 8.04 1.25
N GLU A 164 11.75 8.93 0.42
CA GLU A 164 11.36 10.28 0.85
C GLU A 164 10.02 10.24 1.56
N ILE A 165 10.00 10.63 2.85
CA ILE A 165 8.75 10.69 3.62
C ILE A 165 8.16 12.10 3.51
N PRO A 166 6.95 12.27 2.93
CA PRO A 166 6.32 13.57 2.80
C PRO A 166 5.98 14.13 4.18
N SER A 167 6.02 15.45 4.27
CA SER A 167 5.50 16.17 5.44
C SER A 167 3.99 16.34 5.34
N SER A 168 3.35 16.63 6.48
CA SER A 168 1.93 17.01 6.48
C SER A 168 1.72 18.22 5.56
N PRO A 169 0.73 18.20 4.65
CA PRO A 169 0.29 19.38 3.91
C PRO A 169 -0.38 20.42 4.82
#